data_AF-A0A2N7D8N9-F1
#
_entry.id   AF-A0A2N7D8N9-F1
#
_cell.length_a   1.000
_cell.length_b   1.000
_cell.length_c   1.000
_cell.angle_alpha   90.00
_cell.angle_beta   90.00
_cell.angle_gamma   90.00
#
_symmetry.space_group_name_H-M   'P 1'
#
loop_
_entity.id
_entity.type
_entity.pdbx_description
1 polymer ?
#
loop_
_entity_poly.entity_id
_entity_poly.type
_entity_poly.pdbx_seq_one_letter_code
_entity_poly.pdbx_strand_id
1 'polypeptide(L)'
;MFILVSVIISLGILFVMYRYSRQQQHKLERRYQLIVHLRDLVNLIRQHRSITHFALMSPYKKNRQIDKVEQEIDLHCQDLIQLAHFNNKPMYRVLHNNIALLIRSWKRSNVNKNQMIHGKMVRHTLLLIDELIVAWLVDLEQEELELTYSEIWHGVIDCLDCLTQFRMCIQNSDTTMGKQQLLHYCHVMQRKMNRLSVKRSCAVVRVPMRSAAMNTIDDMLAHPEKPIDKEAMYQLSSTLSDNIFQTYDECIGELAETLYLPLPKTAVV
;
A
#
# COMPACT_ATOMS: atom_id res chain seq x y z
N MET A 1 -6.85 -60.67 -2.91
CA MET A 1 -7.76 -59.76 -3.65
C MET A 1 -8.12 -58.52 -2.82
N PHE A 2 -8.71 -58.65 -1.63
CA PHE A 2 -9.12 -57.50 -0.80
C PHE A 2 -7.97 -56.55 -0.42
N ILE A 3 -6.80 -57.09 -0.06
CA ILE A 3 -5.60 -56.30 0.28
C ILE A 3 -5.12 -55.47 -0.93
N LEU A 4 -5.10 -56.06 -2.12
CA LEU A 4 -4.64 -55.39 -3.34
C LEU A 4 -5.61 -54.28 -3.77
N VAL A 5 -6.92 -54.52 -3.64
CA VAL A 5 -7.95 -53.48 -3.86
C VAL A 5 -7.82 -52.35 -2.84
N SER A 6 -7.62 -52.66 -1.56
CA SER A 6 -7.41 -51.66 -0.50
C SER A 6 -6.18 -50.79 -0.77
N VAL A 7 -5.04 -51.39 -1.16
CA VAL A 7 -3.82 -50.65 -1.50
C VAL A 7 -4.03 -49.72 -2.69
N ILE A 8 -4.72 -50.17 -3.75
CA ILE A 8 -5.02 -49.32 -4.91
C ILE A 8 -5.91 -48.13 -4.51
N ILE A 9 -6.92 -48.35 -3.66
CA ILE A 9 -7.79 -47.27 -3.17
C ILE A 9 -6.98 -46.29 -2.32
N SER A 10 -6.14 -46.75 -1.40
CA SER A 10 -5.29 -45.89 -0.58
C SER A 10 -4.32 -45.04 -1.43
N LEU A 11 -3.70 -45.64 -2.45
CA LEU A 11 -2.84 -44.92 -3.40
C LEU A 11 -3.64 -43.89 -4.20
N GLY A 12 -4.87 -44.21 -4.62
CA GLY A 12 -5.77 -43.28 -5.29
C GLY A 12 -6.12 -42.08 -4.41
N ILE A 13 -6.46 -42.31 -3.14
CA ILE A 13 -6.74 -41.25 -2.16
C ILE A 13 -5.51 -40.36 -1.96
N LEU A 14 -4.33 -40.95 -1.75
CA LEU A 14 -3.07 -40.21 -1.60
C LEU A 14 -2.76 -39.35 -2.83
N PHE A 15 -2.96 -39.89 -4.05
CA PHE A 15 -2.76 -39.13 -5.27
C PHE A 15 -3.72 -37.95 -5.40
N VAL A 16 -5.00 -38.13 -5.07
CA VAL A 16 -6.00 -37.05 -5.06
C VAL A 16 -5.65 -35.99 -4.00
N MET A 17 -5.28 -36.40 -2.79
CA MET A 17 -4.84 -35.48 -1.73
C MET A 17 -3.60 -34.71 -2.14
N TYR A 18 -2.62 -35.36 -2.79
CA TYR A 18 -1.41 -34.72 -3.30
C TYR A 18 -1.74 -33.67 -4.36
N ARG A 19 -2.59 -34.02 -5.33
CA ARG A 19 -3.03 -33.10 -6.40
C ARG A 19 -3.77 -31.90 -5.82
N TYR A 20 -4.68 -32.13 -4.87
CA TYR A 20 -5.41 -31.07 -4.18
C TYR A 20 -4.48 -30.14 -3.39
N SER A 21 -3.55 -30.72 -2.63
CA SER A 21 -2.55 -29.97 -1.86
C SER A 21 -1.68 -29.09 -2.76
N ARG A 22 -1.18 -29.62 -3.88
CA ARG A 22 -0.41 -28.86 -4.88
C ARG A 22 -1.22 -27.70 -5.47
N GLN A 23 -2.49 -27.93 -5.79
CA GLN A 23 -3.36 -26.89 -6.33
C GLN A 23 -3.60 -25.76 -5.32
N GLN A 24 -3.82 -26.10 -4.05
CA GLN A 24 -3.95 -25.09 -2.98
C GLN A 24 -2.65 -24.30 -2.79
N GLN A 25 -1.49 -24.96 -2.81
CA GLN A 25 -0.20 -24.29 -2.70
C GLN A 25 0.02 -23.27 -3.82
N HIS A 26 -0.28 -23.62 -5.08
CA HIS A 26 -0.16 -22.67 -6.19
C HIS A 26 -1.14 -21.50 -6.09
N LYS A 27 -2.35 -21.71 -5.53
CA LYS A 27 -3.31 -20.63 -5.26
C LYS A 27 -2.76 -19.66 -4.20
N LEU A 28 -2.20 -20.18 -3.12
CA LEU A 28 -1.57 -19.41 -2.04
C LEU A 28 -0.37 -18.62 -2.55
N GLU A 29 0.54 -19.27 -3.28
CA GLU A 29 1.73 -18.65 -3.87
C GLU A 29 1.35 -17.51 -4.82
N ARG A 30 0.35 -17.72 -5.68
CA ARG A 30 -0.15 -16.66 -6.59
C ARG A 30 -0.70 -15.47 -5.82
N ARG A 31 -1.50 -15.68 -4.77
CA ARG A 31 -2.04 -14.59 -3.94
C ARG A 31 -0.93 -13.78 -3.30
N TYR A 32 0.04 -14.48 -2.70
CA TYR A 32 1.20 -13.85 -2.11
C TYR A 32 1.98 -13.00 -3.12
N GLN A 33 2.30 -13.56 -4.30
CA GLN A 33 2.99 -12.83 -5.36
C GLN A 33 2.19 -11.61 -5.84
N LEU A 34 0.87 -11.71 -5.99
CA LEU A 34 0.03 -10.56 -6.35
C LEU A 34 0.12 -9.45 -5.31
N ILE A 35 0.09 -9.79 -4.01
CA ILE A 35 0.24 -8.82 -2.91
C ILE A 35 1.61 -8.14 -3.00
N VAL A 36 2.69 -8.90 -3.20
CA VAL A 36 4.05 -8.34 -3.35
C VAL A 36 4.12 -7.37 -4.53
N HIS A 37 3.69 -7.79 -5.73
CA HIS A 37 3.72 -6.92 -6.91
C HIS A 37 2.86 -5.66 -6.76
N LEU A 38 1.71 -5.74 -6.08
CA LEU A 38 0.89 -4.57 -5.79
C LEU A 38 1.57 -3.62 -4.78
N ARG A 39 2.26 -4.13 -3.76
CA ARG A 39 3.03 -3.31 -2.81
C ARG A 39 4.17 -2.58 -3.51
N ASP A 40 4.89 -3.26 -4.39
CA ASP A 40 5.94 -2.64 -5.20
C ASP A 40 5.35 -1.54 -6.10
N LEU A 41 4.21 -1.81 -6.74
CA LEU A 41 3.51 -0.82 -7.56
C LEU A 41 3.08 0.42 -6.74
N VAL A 42 2.60 0.24 -5.50
CA VAL A 42 2.31 1.37 -4.60
C VAL A 42 3.57 2.20 -4.36
N ASN A 43 4.71 1.58 -4.09
CA ASN A 43 5.98 2.28 -3.88
C ASN A 43 6.43 3.04 -5.13
N LEU A 44 6.31 2.42 -6.30
CA LEU A 44 6.62 3.07 -7.58
C LEU A 44 5.71 4.29 -7.84
N ILE A 45 4.41 4.19 -7.58
CA ILE A 45 3.48 5.33 -7.71
C ILE A 45 3.85 6.46 -6.74
N ARG A 46 4.25 6.14 -5.51
CA ARG A 46 4.72 7.13 -4.53
C ARG A 46 6.02 7.80 -4.96
N GLN A 47 6.94 7.04 -5.52
CA GLN A 47 8.20 7.56 -6.08
C GLN A 47 7.92 8.48 -7.28
N HIS A 48 7.07 8.05 -8.21
CA HIS A 48 6.62 8.84 -9.34
C HIS A 48 5.96 10.15 -8.89
N ARG A 49 5.14 10.13 -7.83
CA ARG A 49 4.56 11.33 -7.22
C ARG A 49 5.64 12.31 -6.75
N SER A 50 6.67 11.84 -6.06
CA SER A 50 7.78 12.67 -5.57
C SER A 50 8.54 13.33 -6.73
N ILE A 51 8.89 12.53 -7.74
CA ILE A 51 9.60 12.98 -8.94
C ILE A 51 8.79 14.01 -9.73
N THR A 52 7.51 13.72 -9.98
CA THR A 52 6.63 14.64 -10.73
C THR A 52 6.31 15.90 -9.93
N HIS A 53 6.19 15.81 -8.62
CA HIS A 53 6.03 16.98 -7.76
C HIS A 53 7.24 17.92 -7.89
N PHE A 54 8.45 17.39 -7.78
CA PHE A 54 9.67 18.18 -7.97
C PHE A 54 9.74 18.80 -9.37
N ALA A 55 9.40 18.03 -10.41
CA ALA A 55 9.38 18.53 -11.79
C ALA A 55 8.36 19.66 -11.99
N LEU A 56 7.20 19.61 -11.34
CA LEU A 56 6.18 20.66 -11.41
C LEU A 56 6.57 21.91 -10.60
N MET A 57 7.30 21.75 -9.50
CA MET A 57 7.84 22.86 -8.70
C MET A 57 9.08 23.51 -9.33
N SER A 58 9.82 22.77 -10.16
CA SER A 58 11.08 23.20 -10.78
C SER A 58 11.20 22.72 -12.24
N PRO A 59 10.41 23.30 -13.17
CA PRO A 59 10.26 22.79 -14.55
C PRO A 59 11.54 22.79 -15.39
N TYR A 60 12.56 23.57 -15.00
CA TYR A 60 13.82 23.68 -15.73
C TYR A 60 14.83 22.55 -15.40
N LYS A 61 14.56 21.70 -14.40
CA LYS A 61 15.42 20.56 -14.05
C LYS A 61 14.90 19.29 -14.69
N LYS A 62 15.58 18.81 -15.74
CA LYS A 62 15.27 17.53 -16.38
C LYS A 62 15.60 16.37 -15.41
N ASN A 63 14.59 15.65 -14.95
CA ASN A 63 14.80 14.46 -14.12
C ASN A 63 14.86 13.19 -14.99
N ARG A 64 16.05 12.60 -15.15
CA ARG A 64 16.24 11.37 -15.94
C ARG A 64 15.67 10.11 -15.27
N GLN A 65 15.25 10.18 -14.01
CA GLN A 65 14.68 9.04 -13.28
C GLN A 65 13.22 8.80 -13.61
N ILE A 66 12.50 9.80 -14.15
CA ILE A 66 11.06 9.68 -14.38
C ILE A 66 10.73 8.59 -15.41
N ASP A 67 11.44 8.56 -16.54
CA ASP A 67 11.21 7.58 -17.61
C ASP A 67 11.46 6.15 -17.11
N LYS A 68 12.44 5.97 -16.20
CA LYS A 68 12.73 4.67 -15.58
C LYS A 68 11.59 4.20 -14.69
N VAL A 69 11.11 5.08 -13.80
CA VAL A 69 10.00 4.75 -12.90
C VAL A 69 8.72 4.51 -13.69
N GLU A 70 8.45 5.30 -14.73
CA GLU A 70 7.29 5.09 -15.62
C GLU A 70 7.36 3.71 -16.33
N GLN A 71 8.55 3.27 -16.75
CA GLN A 71 8.76 1.94 -17.32
C GLN A 71 8.59 0.81 -16.28
N GLU A 72 9.17 0.96 -15.09
CA GLU A 72 9.01 -0.02 -14.01
C GLU A 72 7.54 -0.18 -13.60
N ILE A 73 6.79 0.93 -13.52
CA ILE A 73 5.35 0.90 -13.28
C ILE A 73 4.62 0.08 -14.33
N ASP A 74 4.93 0.29 -15.61
CA ASP A 74 4.29 -0.41 -16.73
C ASP A 74 4.57 -1.92 -16.67
N LEU A 75 5.82 -2.31 -16.40
CA LEU A 75 6.23 -3.70 -16.23
C LEU A 75 5.46 -4.38 -15.08
N HIS A 76 5.42 -3.75 -13.89
CA HIS A 76 4.66 -4.29 -12.76
C HIS A 76 3.17 -4.44 -13.05
N CYS A 77 2.58 -3.50 -13.80
CA CYS A 77 1.18 -3.62 -14.22
C CYS A 77 0.96 -4.82 -15.16
N GLN A 78 1.86 -5.05 -16.10
CA GLN A 78 1.80 -6.18 -17.02
C GLN A 78 1.97 -7.52 -16.26
N ASP A 79 2.92 -7.59 -15.33
CA ASP A 79 3.15 -8.78 -14.50
C ASP A 79 1.91 -9.14 -13.68
N LEU A 80 1.25 -8.14 -13.07
CA LEU A 80 -0.01 -8.35 -12.35
C LEU A 80 -1.10 -8.96 -13.24
N ILE A 81 -1.26 -8.48 -14.47
CA ILE A 81 -2.24 -9.00 -15.43
C ILE A 81 -1.90 -10.44 -15.85
N GLN A 82 -0.61 -10.76 -15.98
CA GLN A 82 -0.15 -12.10 -16.35
C GLN A 82 -0.36 -13.09 -15.19
N LEU A 83 0.00 -12.70 -13.98
CA LEU A 83 -0.08 -13.50 -12.77
C LEU A 83 -1.53 -13.75 -12.31
N ALA A 84 -2.42 -12.77 -12.50
CA ALA A 84 -3.80 -12.86 -12.06
C ALA A 84 -4.56 -14.02 -12.70
N HIS A 85 -5.44 -14.64 -11.90
CA HIS A 85 -6.42 -15.59 -12.41
C HIS A 85 -7.29 -14.94 -13.51
N PHE A 86 -7.71 -15.72 -14.51
CA PHE A 86 -8.44 -15.23 -15.68
C PHE A 86 -9.59 -14.27 -15.33
N ASN A 87 -10.41 -14.64 -14.34
CA ASN A 87 -11.57 -13.85 -13.90
C ASN A 87 -11.18 -12.48 -13.29
N ASN A 88 -9.97 -12.34 -12.77
CA ASN A 88 -9.52 -11.13 -12.08
C ASN A 88 -8.71 -10.20 -13.01
N LYS A 89 -8.27 -10.68 -14.18
CA LYS A 89 -7.52 -9.89 -15.17
C LYS A 89 -8.18 -8.55 -15.54
N PRO A 90 -9.52 -8.45 -15.71
CA PRO A 90 -10.16 -7.18 -16.04
C PRO A 90 -9.85 -6.07 -15.03
N MET A 91 -9.81 -6.39 -13.74
CA MET A 91 -9.54 -5.42 -12.66
C MET A 91 -8.13 -4.84 -12.75
N TYR A 92 -7.12 -5.68 -12.97
CA TYR A 92 -5.74 -5.22 -13.15
C TYR A 92 -5.54 -4.42 -14.44
N ARG A 93 -6.29 -4.72 -15.51
CA ARG A 93 -6.29 -3.90 -16.73
C ARG A 93 -6.87 -2.50 -16.48
N VAL A 94 -7.94 -2.41 -15.68
CA VAL A 94 -8.50 -1.11 -15.29
C VAL A 94 -7.49 -0.31 -14.47
N LEU A 95 -6.81 -0.95 -13.50
CA LEU A 95 -5.73 -0.31 -12.75
C LEU A 95 -4.63 0.22 -13.69
N HIS A 96 -4.13 -0.63 -14.59
CA HIS A 96 -3.09 -0.27 -15.55
C HIS A 96 -3.49 0.92 -16.42
N ASN A 97 -4.70 0.91 -16.98
CA ASN A 97 -5.22 2.02 -17.78
C ASN A 97 -5.29 3.33 -16.98
N ASN A 98 -5.73 3.27 -15.73
CA ASN A 98 -5.80 4.46 -14.87
C ASN A 98 -4.40 5.02 -14.56
N ILE A 99 -3.43 4.15 -14.30
CA ILE A 99 -2.04 4.55 -14.06
C ILE A 99 -1.41 5.12 -15.33
N ALA A 100 -1.65 4.51 -16.50
CA ALA A 100 -1.19 5.02 -17.78
C ALA A 100 -1.76 6.43 -18.08
N LEU A 101 -3.01 6.69 -17.69
CA LEU A 101 -3.61 8.03 -17.79
C LEU A 101 -2.91 9.03 -16.85
N LEU A 102 -2.58 8.63 -15.62
CA LEU A 102 -1.78 9.44 -14.70
C LEU A 102 -0.42 9.81 -15.32
N ILE A 103 0.30 8.82 -15.85
CA ILE A 103 1.63 9.00 -16.47
C ILE A 103 1.54 9.97 -17.66
N ARG A 104 0.51 9.84 -18.50
CA ARG A 104 0.36 10.70 -19.69
C ARG A 104 -0.07 12.13 -19.37
N SER A 105 -0.69 12.37 -18.21
CA SER A 105 -1.38 13.63 -17.93
C SER A 105 -0.75 14.49 -16.84
N TRP A 106 0.21 13.98 -16.07
CA TRP A 106 0.81 14.72 -14.95
C TRP A 106 1.46 16.03 -15.38
N LYS A 107 2.09 16.08 -16.57
CA LYS A 107 2.74 17.30 -17.14
C LYS A 107 1.76 18.46 -17.34
N ARG A 108 0.47 18.17 -17.51
CA ARG A 108 -0.60 19.17 -17.72
C ARG A 108 -1.32 19.52 -16.41
N SER A 109 -0.90 18.95 -15.29
CA SER A 109 -1.53 19.13 -13.99
C SER A 109 -0.79 20.20 -13.19
N ASN A 110 -1.52 20.97 -12.38
CA ASN A 110 -0.89 21.73 -11.31
C ASN A 110 -0.50 20.80 -10.14
N VAL A 111 0.28 21.31 -9.19
CA VAL A 111 0.77 20.50 -8.06
C VAL A 111 -0.37 19.84 -7.27
N ASN A 112 -1.44 20.57 -6.95
CA ASN A 112 -2.56 20.04 -6.18
C ASN A 112 -3.28 18.90 -6.91
N LYS A 113 -3.56 19.08 -8.21
CA LYS A 113 -4.14 18.04 -9.06
C LYS A 113 -3.22 16.83 -9.15
N ASN A 114 -1.91 17.04 -9.26
CA ASN A 114 -0.93 15.95 -9.29
C ASN A 114 -0.96 15.14 -7.98
N GLN A 115 -0.97 15.80 -6.82
CA GLN A 115 -1.06 15.15 -5.51
C GLN A 115 -2.36 14.34 -5.37
N MET A 116 -3.49 14.92 -5.78
CA MET A 116 -4.80 14.28 -5.72
C MET A 116 -4.89 13.02 -6.58
N ILE A 117 -4.46 13.09 -7.85
CA ILE A 117 -4.54 11.95 -8.78
C ILE A 117 -3.61 10.81 -8.30
N HIS A 118 -2.39 11.12 -7.86
CA HIS A 118 -1.50 10.11 -7.29
C HIS A 118 -2.04 9.50 -6.00
N GLY A 119 -2.58 10.32 -5.08
CA GLY A 119 -3.23 9.81 -3.86
C GLY A 119 -4.38 8.85 -4.19
N LYS A 120 -5.17 9.15 -5.21
CA LYS A 120 -6.21 8.25 -5.72
C LYS A 120 -5.65 6.94 -6.25
N MET A 121 -4.58 6.98 -7.05
CA MET A 121 -3.98 5.76 -7.62
C MET A 121 -3.35 4.87 -6.54
N VAL A 122 -2.71 5.46 -5.53
CA VAL A 122 -2.21 4.72 -4.37
C VAL A 122 -3.35 3.98 -3.66
N ARG A 123 -4.47 4.67 -3.37
CA ARG A 123 -5.63 4.04 -2.73
C ARG A 123 -6.27 2.95 -3.58
N HIS A 124 -6.42 3.18 -4.89
CA HIS A 124 -6.95 2.17 -5.80
C HIS A 124 -6.09 0.91 -5.84
N THR A 125 -4.76 1.06 -5.79
CA THR A 125 -3.85 -0.09 -5.76
C THR A 125 -3.94 -0.83 -4.43
N LEU A 126 -4.00 -0.10 -3.32
CA LEU A 126 -4.20 -0.66 -1.99
C LEU A 126 -5.53 -1.42 -1.86
N LEU A 127 -6.62 -0.92 -2.48
CA LEU A 127 -7.92 -1.61 -2.46
C LEU A 127 -7.84 -3.00 -3.10
N LEU A 128 -6.97 -3.20 -4.11
CA LEU A 128 -6.77 -4.54 -4.67
C LEU A 128 -5.99 -5.46 -3.73
N ILE A 129 -5.09 -4.90 -2.92
CA ILE A 129 -4.41 -5.66 -1.85
C ILE A 129 -5.44 -6.08 -0.80
N ASP A 130 -6.32 -5.16 -0.41
CA ASP A 130 -7.40 -5.39 0.53
C ASP A 130 -8.34 -6.52 0.09
N GLU A 131 -8.85 -6.45 -1.14
CA GLU A 131 -9.68 -7.51 -1.70
C GLU A 131 -8.99 -8.88 -1.71
N LEU A 132 -7.69 -8.92 -2.00
CA LEU A 132 -6.92 -10.18 -1.97
C LEU A 132 -6.77 -10.73 -0.55
N ILE A 133 -6.53 -9.88 0.44
CA ILE A 133 -6.33 -10.27 1.84
C ILE A 133 -7.63 -10.72 2.46
N VAL A 134 -8.71 -9.95 2.30
CA VAL A 134 -10.03 -10.32 2.81
C VAL A 134 -10.46 -11.66 2.20
N ALA A 135 -10.33 -11.83 0.88
CA ALA A 135 -10.63 -13.11 0.24
C ALA A 135 -9.73 -14.27 0.71
N TRP A 136 -8.51 -13.98 1.19
CA TRP A 136 -7.63 -14.99 1.75
C TRP A 136 -8.03 -15.36 3.18
N LEU A 137 -8.36 -14.37 4.02
CA LEU A 137 -8.81 -14.57 5.39
C LEU A 137 -10.14 -15.33 5.44
N VAL A 138 -11.09 -14.97 4.57
CA VAL A 138 -12.39 -15.68 4.43
C VAL A 138 -12.17 -17.13 4.00
N ASP A 139 -11.31 -17.38 3.01
CA ASP A 139 -11.01 -18.75 2.55
C ASP A 139 -10.35 -19.63 3.64
N LEU A 140 -9.71 -19.02 4.64
CA LEU A 140 -9.05 -19.70 5.76
C LEU A 140 -9.86 -19.63 7.06
N GLU A 141 -11.09 -19.10 7.01
CA GLU A 141 -12.00 -18.95 8.16
C GLU A 141 -11.36 -18.19 9.35
N GLN A 142 -10.51 -17.20 9.05
CA GLN A 142 -9.77 -16.41 10.05
C GLN A 142 -10.51 -15.12 10.44
N GLU A 143 -11.72 -15.24 10.97
CA GLU A 143 -12.60 -14.10 11.29
C GLU A 143 -11.97 -13.07 12.25
N GLU A 144 -11.27 -13.53 13.29
CA GLU A 144 -10.62 -12.63 14.25
C GLU A 144 -9.48 -11.81 13.61
N LEU A 145 -8.70 -12.44 12.71
CA LEU A 145 -7.66 -11.74 11.96
C LEU A 145 -8.27 -10.78 10.94
N GLU A 146 -9.40 -11.13 10.32
CA GLU A 146 -10.15 -10.24 9.43
C GLU A 146 -10.59 -8.96 10.13
N LEU A 147 -11.17 -9.07 11.34
CA LEU A 147 -11.57 -7.91 12.13
C LEU A 147 -10.37 -7.01 12.45
N THR A 148 -9.27 -7.62 12.91
CA THR A 148 -8.03 -6.90 13.25
C THR A 148 -7.43 -6.20 12.03
N TYR A 149 -7.32 -6.91 10.91
CA TYR A 149 -6.84 -6.38 9.64
C TYR A 149 -7.71 -5.21 9.15
N SER A 150 -9.03 -5.38 9.16
CA SER A 150 -9.99 -4.36 8.76
C SER A 150 -9.81 -3.08 9.58
N GLU A 151 -9.63 -3.18 10.89
CA GLU A 151 -9.42 -2.00 11.73
C GLU A 151 -8.15 -1.21 11.40
N ILE A 152 -7.07 -1.91 11.05
CA ILE A 152 -5.79 -1.32 10.64
C ILE A 152 -5.93 -0.70 9.25
N TRP A 153 -6.50 -1.44 8.30
CA TRP A 153 -6.78 -1.02 6.94
C TRP A 153 -7.54 0.31 6.88
N HIS A 154 -8.66 0.40 7.59
CA HIS A 154 -9.46 1.64 7.68
C HIS A 154 -8.64 2.79 8.25
N GLY A 155 -7.81 2.54 9.26
CA GLY A 155 -6.91 3.53 9.85
C GLY A 155 -5.85 4.03 8.87
N VAL A 156 -5.27 3.14 8.08
CA VAL A 156 -4.29 3.46 7.03
C VAL A 156 -4.92 4.35 5.95
N ILE A 157 -6.07 3.95 5.42
CA ILE A 157 -6.78 4.72 4.37
C ILE A 157 -7.17 6.11 4.87
N ASP A 158 -7.70 6.19 6.10
CA ASP A 158 -8.02 7.45 6.76
C ASP A 158 -6.83 8.40 6.86
N CYS A 159 -5.64 7.87 7.19
CA CYS A 159 -4.41 8.64 7.28
C CYS A 159 -3.95 9.10 5.89
N LEU A 160 -4.02 8.24 4.87
CA LEU A 160 -3.62 8.58 3.50
C LEU A 160 -4.53 9.64 2.85
N ASP A 161 -5.82 9.62 3.15
CA ASP A 161 -6.77 10.66 2.73
C ASP A 161 -6.43 12.00 3.37
N CYS A 162 -6.25 12.01 4.69
CA CYS A 162 -5.81 13.19 5.41
C CYS A 162 -4.46 13.70 4.88
N LEU A 163 -3.53 12.81 4.55
CA LEU A 163 -2.20 13.16 4.04
C LEU A 163 -2.28 13.78 2.65
N THR A 164 -3.21 13.33 1.81
CA THR A 164 -3.46 13.94 0.50
C THR A 164 -3.95 15.37 0.67
N GLN A 165 -4.91 15.61 1.57
CA GLN A 165 -5.41 16.96 1.85
C GLN A 165 -4.34 17.86 2.46
N PHE A 166 -3.58 17.33 3.43
CA PHE A 166 -2.43 18.02 4.03
C PHE A 166 -1.47 18.52 2.94
N ARG A 167 -1.06 17.65 2.01
CA ARG A 167 -0.17 18.03 0.89
C ARG A 167 -0.75 19.11 -0.02
N MET A 168 -2.05 19.09 -0.27
CA MET A 168 -2.70 20.11 -1.09
C MET A 168 -2.72 21.48 -0.40
N CYS A 169 -2.86 21.52 0.94
CA CYS A 169 -2.83 22.75 1.71
C CYS A 169 -1.44 23.41 1.75
N ILE A 170 -0.35 22.66 1.61
CA ILE A 170 1.02 23.21 1.58
C ILE A 170 1.19 24.26 0.48
N GLN A 171 0.57 24.09 -0.70
CA GLN A 171 0.71 25.06 -1.80
C GLN A 171 0.23 26.46 -1.44
N ASN A 172 -0.82 26.57 -0.60
CA ASN A 172 -1.49 27.83 -0.29
C ASN A 172 -1.10 28.41 1.09
N SER A 173 -0.08 27.83 1.75
CA SER A 173 0.32 28.18 3.12
C SER A 173 0.78 29.62 3.33
N ASP A 174 1.08 30.35 2.25
CA ASP A 174 1.52 31.75 2.32
C ASP A 174 0.36 32.71 2.64
N THR A 175 -0.87 32.27 2.41
CA THR A 175 -2.08 33.04 2.74
C THR A 175 -2.53 32.75 4.16
N THR A 176 -3.13 33.71 4.85
CA THR A 176 -3.67 33.52 6.21
C THR A 176 -4.67 32.35 6.26
N MET A 177 -5.58 32.28 5.28
CA MET A 177 -6.54 31.17 5.20
C MET A 177 -5.86 29.83 4.90
N GLY A 178 -4.91 29.78 3.97
CA GLY A 178 -4.21 28.54 3.65
C GLY A 178 -3.32 28.05 4.80
N LYS A 179 -2.72 28.96 5.57
CA LYS A 179 -2.01 28.65 6.82
C LYS A 179 -2.95 28.03 7.86
N GLN A 180 -4.12 28.61 8.08
CA GLN A 180 -5.13 28.04 8.99
C GLN A 180 -5.59 26.64 8.53
N GLN A 181 -5.81 26.45 7.23
CA GLN A 181 -6.16 25.14 6.67
C GLN A 181 -5.03 24.12 6.86
N LEU A 182 -3.77 24.52 6.66
CA LEU A 182 -2.63 23.65 6.89
C LEU A 182 -2.55 23.21 8.35
N LEU A 183 -2.68 24.16 9.29
CA LEU A 183 -2.66 23.86 10.73
C LEU A 183 -3.83 22.96 11.14
N HIS A 184 -5.01 23.15 10.55
CA HIS A 184 -6.14 22.23 10.73
C HIS A 184 -5.76 20.80 10.32
N TYR A 185 -5.18 20.61 9.14
CA TYR A 185 -4.76 19.28 8.69
C TYR A 185 -3.56 18.73 9.48
N CYS A 186 -2.67 19.56 10.03
CA CYS A 186 -1.68 19.12 11.02
C CYS A 186 -2.38 18.48 12.23
N HIS A 187 -3.40 19.14 12.80
CA HIS A 187 -4.14 18.63 13.95
C HIS A 187 -4.92 17.34 13.62
N VAL A 188 -5.60 17.29 12.46
CA VAL A 188 -6.31 16.07 12.02
C VAL A 188 -5.34 14.91 11.78
N MET A 189 -4.20 15.18 11.15
CA MET A 189 -3.14 14.20 10.91
C MET A 189 -2.60 13.65 12.23
N GLN A 190 -2.28 14.52 13.18
CA GLN A 190 -1.82 14.15 14.51
C GLN A 190 -2.79 13.16 15.17
N ARG A 191 -4.09 13.49 15.19
CA ARG A 191 -5.13 12.64 15.78
C ARG A 191 -5.24 11.29 15.07
N LYS A 192 -5.22 11.26 13.73
CA LYS A 192 -5.33 10.03 12.95
C LYS A 192 -4.11 9.12 13.11
N MET A 193 -2.90 9.69 13.08
CA MET A 193 -1.66 8.96 13.34
C MET A 193 -1.62 8.36 14.75
N ASN A 194 -2.04 9.13 15.77
CA ASN A 194 -2.11 8.62 17.14
C ASN A 194 -3.11 7.46 17.28
N ARG A 195 -4.23 7.50 16.55
CA ARG A 195 -5.19 6.38 16.52
C ARG A 195 -4.58 5.15 15.85
N LEU A 196 -3.92 5.34 14.71
CA LEU A 196 -3.26 4.26 13.98
C LEU A 196 -2.15 3.60 14.82
N SER A 197 -1.38 4.39 15.58
CA SER A 197 -0.32 3.85 16.45
C SER A 197 -0.85 3.03 17.63
N VAL A 198 -2.03 3.36 18.16
CA VAL A 198 -2.67 2.56 19.22
C VAL A 198 -3.13 1.21 18.67
N LYS A 199 -3.68 1.21 17.45
CA LYS A 199 -4.16 0.02 16.74
C LYS A 199 -3.06 -0.94 16.29
N ARG A 200 -1.80 -0.50 16.25
CA ARG A 200 -0.61 -1.33 15.92
C ARG A 200 -0.35 -2.48 16.90
N SER A 201 -1.23 -2.72 17.87
CA SER A 201 -1.13 -3.78 18.87
C SER A 201 -1.57 -5.14 18.29
N CYS A 202 -0.98 -5.54 17.16
CA CYS A 202 -0.83 -6.95 16.84
C CYS A 202 0.50 -7.41 17.47
N ALA A 203 0.59 -8.67 17.87
CA ALA A 203 1.48 -9.12 18.93
C ALA A 203 2.98 -8.78 18.72
N VAL A 204 3.62 -8.23 19.77
CA VAL A 204 5.07 -8.32 20.11
C VAL A 204 5.96 -7.06 19.98
N VAL A 205 5.63 -5.97 19.29
CA VAL A 205 6.49 -4.75 19.32
C VAL A 205 5.74 -3.50 19.76
N ARG A 206 5.66 -3.31 21.09
CA ARG A 206 5.36 -2.01 21.69
C ARG A 206 6.60 -1.11 21.63
N VAL A 207 6.77 -0.38 20.54
CA VAL A 207 7.57 0.85 20.60
C VAL A 207 6.68 2.00 20.19
N PRO A 208 6.29 2.88 21.14
CA PRO A 208 5.66 4.14 20.80
C PRO A 208 6.74 5.04 20.22
N MET A 209 7.10 4.83 18.96
CA MET A 209 8.00 5.75 18.29
C MET A 209 7.17 6.97 17.90
N ARG A 210 7.05 7.93 18.83
CA ARG A 210 6.63 9.29 18.49
C ARG A 210 7.66 9.79 17.50
N SER A 211 7.33 9.62 16.22
CA SER A 211 8.28 9.89 15.15
C SER A 211 8.68 11.37 15.18
N ALA A 212 9.88 11.68 14.68
CA ALA A 212 10.32 13.07 14.54
C ALA A 212 9.26 13.92 13.80
N ALA A 213 8.54 13.33 12.85
CA ALA A 213 7.43 13.97 12.15
C ALA A 213 6.29 14.40 13.08
N MET A 214 5.92 13.59 14.08
CA MET A 214 4.89 13.96 15.06
C MET A 214 5.37 15.13 15.93
N ASN A 215 6.62 15.13 16.36
CA ASN A 215 7.19 16.26 17.12
C ASN A 215 7.20 17.56 16.29
N THR A 216 7.47 17.48 14.99
CA THR A 216 7.37 18.65 14.09
C THR A 216 5.94 19.16 14.00
N ILE A 217 4.94 18.27 13.89
CA ILE A 217 3.53 18.67 13.92
C ILE A 217 3.19 19.36 15.24
N ASP A 218 3.65 18.82 16.37
CA ASP A 218 3.41 19.38 17.70
C ASP A 218 3.99 20.79 17.84
N ASP A 219 5.23 21.01 17.40
CA ASP A 219 5.89 22.32 17.41
C ASP A 219 5.12 23.34 16.54
N MET A 220 4.65 22.93 15.37
CA MET A 220 3.86 23.80 14.49
C MET A 220 2.51 24.19 15.11
N LEU A 221 1.84 23.25 15.78
CA LEU A 221 0.57 23.51 16.45
C LEU A 221 0.76 24.39 17.71
N ALA A 222 1.88 24.25 18.41
CA ALA A 222 2.24 25.07 19.57
C ALA A 222 2.69 26.49 19.18
N HIS A 223 3.28 26.65 18.00
CA HIS A 223 3.82 27.92 17.52
C HIS A 223 3.26 28.30 16.14
N PRO A 224 1.94 28.57 16.04
CA PRO A 224 1.28 28.84 14.78
C PRO A 224 1.82 30.11 14.10
N GLU A 225 2.47 31.02 14.82
CA GLU A 225 3.02 32.26 14.25
C GLU A 225 4.29 32.04 13.42
N LYS A 226 5.00 30.90 13.57
CA LYS A 226 6.22 30.62 12.82
C LYS A 226 5.96 30.64 11.29
N PRO A 227 6.90 31.15 10.48
CA PRO A 227 6.79 31.07 9.03
C PRO A 227 6.82 29.60 8.59
N ILE A 228 6.03 29.26 7.57
CA ILE A 228 5.94 27.90 7.04
C ILE A 228 6.89 27.77 5.86
N ASP A 229 7.89 26.90 5.98
CA ASP A 229 8.70 26.46 4.85
C ASP A 229 8.00 25.31 4.12
N LYS A 230 7.55 25.57 2.88
CA LYS A 230 6.85 24.59 2.05
C LYS A 230 7.69 23.35 1.77
N GLU A 231 9.00 23.50 1.55
CA GLU A 231 9.87 22.36 1.26
C GLU A 231 9.95 21.45 2.49
N ALA A 232 10.19 22.03 3.67
CA ALA A 232 10.14 21.30 4.93
C ALA A 232 8.79 20.60 5.15
N MET A 233 7.67 21.22 4.77
CA MET A 233 6.35 20.60 4.87
C MET A 233 6.16 19.41 3.92
N TYR A 234 6.70 19.49 2.70
CA TYR A 234 6.66 18.34 1.78
C TYR A 234 7.54 17.19 2.27
N GLN A 235 8.70 17.48 2.86
CA GLN A 235 9.55 16.48 3.50
C GLN A 235 8.83 15.83 4.68
N LEU A 236 8.22 16.62 5.57
CA LEU A 236 7.36 16.13 6.65
C LEU A 236 6.24 15.22 6.12
N SER A 237 5.57 15.62 5.04
CA SER A 237 4.53 14.81 4.40
C SER A 237 5.05 13.46 3.89
N SER A 238 6.31 13.41 3.45
CA SER A 238 6.95 12.20 2.95
C SER A 238 7.26 11.25 4.10
N THR A 239 7.85 11.76 5.20
CA THR A 239 8.07 10.99 6.43
C THR A 239 6.77 10.45 7.02
N LEU A 240 5.69 11.25 7.03
CA LEU A 240 4.36 10.77 7.46
C LEU A 240 3.86 9.63 6.56
N SER A 241 4.07 9.74 5.25
CA SER A 241 3.75 8.67 4.31
C SER A 241 4.50 7.40 4.67
N ASP A 242 5.80 7.49 4.92
CA ASP A 242 6.65 6.35 5.24
C ASP A 242 6.18 5.67 6.53
N ASN A 243 5.85 6.43 7.57
CA ASN A 243 5.32 5.89 8.82
C ASN A 243 3.99 5.13 8.64
N ILE A 244 3.09 5.66 7.80
CA ILE A 244 1.82 5.01 7.49
C ILE A 244 2.07 3.70 6.74
N PHE A 245 2.92 3.73 5.71
CA PHE A 245 3.24 2.54 4.92
C PHE A 245 4.01 1.49 5.70
N GLN A 246 4.93 1.89 6.57
CA GLN A 246 5.59 0.97 7.49
C GLN A 246 4.58 0.25 8.39
N THR A 247 3.62 0.98 8.95
CA THR A 247 2.57 0.36 9.79
C THR A 247 1.72 -0.63 8.99
N TYR A 248 1.40 -0.29 7.74
CA TYR A 248 0.67 -1.21 6.87
C TYR A 248 1.52 -2.44 6.51
N ASP A 249 2.78 -2.24 6.12
CA ASP A 249 3.69 -3.30 5.71
C ASP A 249 3.97 -4.30 6.83
N GLU A 250 4.04 -3.85 8.09
CA GLU A 250 4.15 -4.73 9.26
C GLU A 250 2.90 -5.59 9.43
N CYS A 251 1.70 -5.00 9.32
CA CYS A 251 0.44 -5.75 9.35
C CYS A 251 0.38 -6.79 8.22
N ILE A 252 0.77 -6.41 7.00
CA ILE A 252 0.83 -7.36 5.87
C ILE A 252 1.87 -8.46 6.10
N GLY A 253 3.01 -8.13 6.70
CA GLY A 253 4.06 -9.09 7.05
C GLY A 253 3.57 -10.15 8.02
N GLU A 254 2.94 -9.73 9.12
CA GLU A 254 2.38 -10.64 10.13
C GLU A 254 1.26 -11.53 9.55
N LEU A 255 0.39 -10.95 8.71
CA LEU A 255 -0.62 -11.72 8.00
C LEU A 255 0.01 -12.73 7.05
N ALA A 256 1.05 -12.35 6.30
CA ALA A 256 1.74 -13.28 5.41
C ALA A 256 2.40 -14.42 6.19
N GLU A 257 3.05 -14.15 7.32
CA GLU A 257 3.64 -15.19 8.19
C GLU A 257 2.57 -16.15 8.74
N THR A 258 1.39 -15.64 9.07
CA THR A 258 0.29 -16.46 9.60
C THR A 258 -0.40 -17.27 8.50
N LEU A 259 -0.63 -16.68 7.33
CA LEU A 259 -1.45 -17.26 6.25
C LEU A 259 -0.63 -18.10 5.26
N TYR A 260 0.68 -17.85 5.14
CA TYR A 260 1.57 -18.51 4.20
C TYR A 260 2.62 -19.38 4.91
N LEU A 261 2.27 -20.66 5.09
CA LEU A 261 3.20 -21.70 5.49
C LEU A 261 3.59 -22.53 4.27
N PRO A 262 4.69 -22.21 3.57
CA PRO A 262 5.12 -23.01 2.43
C PRO A 262 5.45 -24.43 2.92
N LEU A 263 4.89 -25.45 2.26
CA LEU A 263 5.34 -26.83 2.48
C LEU A 263 6.85 -26.89 2.23
N PRO A 264 7.63 -27.54 3.09
CA PRO A 264 9.06 -27.70 2.84
C PRO A 264 9.21 -28.34 1.46
N LYS A 265 10.07 -27.74 0.62
CA LYS A 265 10.47 -28.35 -0.64
C LYS A 265 11.20 -29.64 -0.27
N THR A 266 10.47 -30.74 -0.18
CA THR A 266 11.10 -32.06 -0.15
C THR A 266 11.81 -32.18 -1.49
N ALA A 267 13.13 -32.04 -1.44
CA ALA A 267 14.01 -32.39 -2.53
C ALA A 267 13.80 -33.88 -2.80
N VAL A 268 12.96 -34.17 -3.77
CA VAL A 268 12.88 -35.47 -4.41
C VAL A 268 12.84 -35.17 -5.91
N VAL A 269 14.01 -34.92 -6.49
CA VAL A 269 14.79 -35.86 -7.33
C VAL A 269 16.25 -35.40 -7.32
#